data_AF-A0A376DHM0-F1
#
_entry.id   AF-A0A376DHM0-F1
#
_cell.length_a   1.000
_cell.length_b   1.000
_cell.length_c   1.000
_cell.angle_alpha   90.00
_cell.angle_beta   90.00
_cell.angle_gamma   90.00
#
_symmetry.space_group_name_H-M   'P 1'
#
loop_
_entity.id
_entity.type
_entity.pdbx_description
1 polymer ?
#
loop_
_entity_poly.entity_id
_entity_poly.type
_entity_poly.pdbx_seq_one_letter_code
_entity_poly.pdbx_strand_id
1 'polypeptide(L)'
;MPYADQQKMYDRMTEVAQYHAELKSLTGAERTAFIDENNGKLSMNGLMQDTRKRLKDLRKQRDAIYADSTLSLAQQSAMVKSVERDMKIAVDRFNREYNKKVGVD
;
A
#
# COMPACT_ATOMS: atom_id res chain seq x y z
N MET A 1 9.43 11.42 4.04
CA MET A 1 8.05 10.89 4.17
C MET A 1 7.73 10.78 5.66
N PRO A 2 6.53 11.16 6.15
CA PRO A 2 6.20 10.89 7.55
C PRO A 2 6.15 9.37 7.75
N TYR A 3 6.98 8.85 8.65
CA TYR A 3 7.00 7.42 8.97
C TYR A 3 5.63 6.89 9.42
N ALA A 4 4.80 7.76 10.01
CA ALA A 4 3.46 7.45 10.48
C ALA A 4 2.50 7.01 9.34
N ASP A 5 2.48 7.69 8.20
CA ASP A 5 1.55 7.36 7.10
C ASP A 5 1.87 6.00 6.47
N GLN A 6 3.17 5.69 6.38
CA GLN A 6 3.66 4.42 5.86
C GLN A 6 3.34 3.27 6.82
N GLN A 7 3.54 3.47 8.13
CA GLN A 7 3.17 2.46 9.14
C GLN A 7 1.65 2.20 9.10
N LYS A 8 0.85 3.26 9.11
CA LYS A 8 -0.61 3.19 9.02
C LYS A 8 -1.08 2.40 7.79
N MET A 9 -0.43 2.63 6.65
CA MET A 9 -0.71 1.87 5.43
C MET A 9 -0.43 0.37 5.60
N TYR A 10 0.69 -0.01 6.21
CA TYR A 10 1.01 -1.42 6.43
C TYR A 10 0.07 -2.11 7.42
N ASP A 11 -0.35 -1.41 8.48
CA ASP A 11 -1.31 -1.93 9.45
C ASP A 11 -2.65 -2.24 8.75
N ARG A 12 -3.13 -1.29 7.94
CA ARG A 12 -4.34 -1.47 7.11
C ARG A 12 -4.22 -2.60 6.08
N MET A 13 -3.04 -2.77 5.47
CA MET A 13 -2.80 -3.89 4.56
C MET A 13 -2.83 -5.24 5.29
N THR A 14 -2.35 -5.28 6.54
CA THR A 14 -2.42 -6.47 7.38
C THR A 14 -3.86 -6.81 7.70
N GLU A 15 -4.66 -5.82 8.08
CA GLU A 15 -6.09 -5.99 8.31
C GLU A 15 -6.81 -6.52 7.06
N VAL A 16 -6.63 -5.90 5.89
CA VAL A 16 -7.25 -6.38 4.63
C VAL A 16 -6.87 -7.84 4.34
N ALA A 17 -5.62 -8.23 4.61
CA ALA A 17 -5.18 -9.61 4.44
C ALA A 17 -5.86 -10.58 5.42
N GLN A 18 -6.09 -10.17 6.68
CA GLN A 18 -6.81 -10.96 7.68
C GLN A 18 -8.27 -11.20 7.26
N TYR A 19 -8.98 -10.16 6.82
CA TYR A 19 -10.36 -10.31 6.31
C TYR A 19 -10.44 -11.25 5.11
N HIS A 20 -9.46 -11.22 4.21
CA HIS A 20 -9.40 -12.17 3.09
C HIS A 20 -9.08 -13.61 3.53
N ALA A 21 -8.32 -13.79 4.61
CA ALA A 21 -8.06 -15.10 5.18
C ALA A 21 -9.33 -15.68 5.85
N GLU A 22 -10.03 -14.86 6.64
CA GLU A 22 -11.28 -15.23 7.29
C GLU A 22 -12.38 -15.57 6.27
N LEU A 23 -12.51 -14.75 5.21
CA LEU A 23 -13.43 -15.05 4.11
C LEU A 23 -13.17 -16.43 3.48
N LYS A 24 -11.92 -16.91 3.46
CA LYS A 24 -11.60 -18.24 2.92
C LYS A 24 -12.01 -19.39 3.85
N SER A 25 -12.07 -19.15 5.16
CA SER A 25 -12.54 -20.15 6.12
C SER A 25 -14.07 -20.24 6.20
N LEU A 26 -14.80 -19.21 5.76
CA LEU A 26 -16.26 -19.16 5.81
C LEU A 26 -16.93 -19.81 4.59
N THR A 27 -18.10 -20.43 4.83
CA THR A 27 -18.92 -21.08 3.80
C THR A 27 -20.40 -20.71 3.94
N GLY A 28 -21.20 -21.01 2.91
CA GLY A 28 -22.65 -20.86 2.98
C GLY A 28 -23.13 -19.45 3.34
N ALA A 29 -24.15 -19.38 4.20
CA ALA A 29 -24.77 -18.12 4.61
C ALA A 29 -23.82 -17.21 5.41
N GLU A 30 -22.94 -17.78 6.24
CA GLU A 30 -21.95 -17.03 7.03
C GLU A 30 -20.99 -16.27 6.12
N ARG A 31 -20.56 -16.89 5.01
CA ARG A 31 -19.71 -16.26 4.00
C ARG A 31 -20.38 -15.04 3.37
N THR A 32 -21.66 -15.16 3.00
CA THR A 32 -22.41 -14.07 2.37
C THR A 32 -22.57 -12.90 3.33
N ALA A 33 -23.01 -13.15 4.57
CA ALA A 33 -23.14 -12.12 5.59
C ALA A 33 -21.81 -11.40 5.85
N PHE A 34 -20.72 -12.16 5.94
CA PHE A 34 -19.39 -11.58 6.13
C PHE A 34 -18.94 -10.69 4.97
N ILE A 35 -19.26 -11.07 3.73
CA ILE A 35 -18.99 -10.22 2.55
C ILE A 35 -19.77 -8.92 2.66
N ASP A 36 -21.06 -8.99 2.96
CA ASP A 36 -21.94 -7.82 3.01
C ASP A 36 -21.48 -6.82 4.09
N GLU A 37 -21.11 -7.33 5.26
CA GLU A 37 -20.60 -6.52 6.38
C GLU A 37 -19.22 -5.91 6.10
N ASN A 38 -18.35 -6.61 5.38
CA ASN A 38 -16.93 -6.25 5.24
C ASN A 38 -16.51 -5.88 3.81
N ASN A 39 -17.47 -5.65 2.91
CA ASN A 39 -17.22 -5.40 1.49
C ASN A 39 -16.21 -4.27 1.25
N GLY A 40 -16.26 -3.20 2.06
CA GLY A 40 -15.31 -2.09 2.02
C GLY A 40 -13.85 -2.56 2.09
N LYS A 41 -13.50 -3.32 3.14
CA LYS A 41 -12.15 -3.87 3.35
C LYS A 41 -11.80 -4.94 2.32
N LEU A 42 -12.75 -5.83 2.00
CA LEU A 42 -12.52 -6.90 1.03
C LEU A 42 -12.20 -6.34 -0.37
N SER A 43 -12.85 -5.23 -0.76
CA SER A 43 -12.62 -4.56 -2.04
C SER A 43 -11.25 -3.85 -2.14
N MET A 44 -10.50 -3.75 -1.03
CA MET A 44 -9.17 -3.11 -1.01
C MET A 44 -8.03 -4.04 -1.45
N ASN A 45 -8.26 -5.35 -1.56
CA ASN A 45 -7.19 -6.31 -1.84
C ASN A 45 -6.49 -6.06 -3.18
N GLY A 46 -7.22 -5.71 -4.24
CA GLY A 46 -6.61 -5.36 -5.53
C GLY A 46 -5.66 -4.16 -5.40
N LEU A 47 -6.13 -3.07 -4.82
CA LEU A 47 -5.33 -1.87 -4.59
C LEU A 47 -4.14 -2.12 -3.65
N MET A 48 -4.30 -3.00 -2.65
CA MET A 48 -3.21 -3.43 -1.77
C MET A 48 -2.09 -4.09 -2.58
N GLN A 49 -2.40 -5.05 -3.47
CA GLN A 49 -1.38 -5.74 -4.27
C GLN A 49 -0.68 -4.77 -5.23
N ASP A 50 -1.43 -3.90 -5.89
CA ASP A 50 -0.88 -2.87 -6.78
C ASP A 50 0.07 -1.92 -6.04
N THR A 51 -0.33 -1.48 -4.85
CA THR A 51 0.48 -0.57 -4.01
C THR A 51 1.75 -1.25 -3.54
N ARG A 52 1.68 -2.52 -3.12
CA ARG A 52 2.86 -3.32 -2.74
C ARG A 52 3.85 -3.47 -3.90
N LYS A 53 3.34 -3.80 -5.09
CA LYS A 53 4.16 -3.91 -6.30
C LYS A 53 4.83 -2.59 -6.63
N ARG A 54 4.06 -1.49 -6.68
CA ARG A 54 4.59 -0.15 -6.96
C ARG A 54 5.67 0.27 -5.97
N LEU A 55 5.47 0.07 -4.66
CA LEU A 55 6.46 0.41 -3.64
C LEU A 55 7.72 -0.45 -3.74
N LYS A 56 7.60 -1.73 -4.10
CA LYS A 56 8.76 -2.60 -4.35
C LYS A 56 9.59 -2.09 -5.52
N ASP A 57 8.93 -1.72 -6.62
CA ASP A 57 9.62 -1.24 -7.83
C ASP A 57 10.29 0.12 -7.60
N LEU A 58 9.63 1.03 -6.87
CA LEU A 58 10.22 2.32 -6.48
C LEU A 58 11.43 2.15 -5.56
N ARG A 59 11.39 1.22 -4.60
CA ARG A 59 12.57 0.93 -3.75
C ARG A 59 13.74 0.43 -4.58
N LYS A 60 13.50 -0.50 -5.50
CA LYS A 60 14.54 -0.96 -6.44
C LYS A 60 15.11 0.17 -7.27
N GLN A 61 14.27 1.07 -7.77
CA GLN A 61 14.71 2.24 -8.53
C GLN A 61 15.60 3.17 -7.68
N ARG A 62 15.19 3.44 -6.44
CA ARG A 62 15.97 4.23 -5.49
C ARG A 62 17.34 3.59 -5.22
N ASP A 63 17.35 2.29 -4.95
CA ASP A 63 18.57 1.55 -4.62
C ASP A 63 19.52 1.50 -5.84
N ALA A 64 18.97 1.38 -7.06
CA ALA A 64 19.73 1.47 -8.29
C ALA A 64 20.36 2.86 -8.50
N ILE A 65 19.64 3.95 -8.19
CA ILE A 65 20.19 5.31 -8.25
C ILE A 65 21.37 5.48 -7.30
N TYR A 66 21.28 4.93 -6.08
CA TYR A 66 22.39 4.99 -5.13
C TYR A 66 23.60 4.15 -5.56
N ALA A 67 23.37 3.04 -6.26
CA ALA A 67 24.43 2.18 -6.77
C ALA A 67 25.10 2.73 -8.05
N ASP A 68 24.50 3.72 -8.71
CA ASP A 68 25.01 4.29 -9.96
C ASP A 68 26.18 5.26 -9.69
N SER A 69 27.39 4.76 -9.88
CA SER A 69 28.64 5.50 -9.71
C SER A 69 28.90 6.55 -10.81
N THR A 70 28.09 6.56 -11.88
CA THR A 70 28.20 7.58 -12.94
C THR A 70 27.51 8.89 -12.57
N LEU A 71 26.63 8.87 -11.57
CA LEU A 71 25.93 10.04 -11.06
C LEU A 71 26.73 10.72 -9.96
N SER A 72 26.78 12.06 -9.99
CA SER A 72 27.23 12.84 -8.83
C SER A 72 26.24 12.71 -7.67
N LEU A 73 26.71 12.95 -6.45
CA LEU A 73 25.86 12.93 -5.25
C LEU A 73 24.65 13.88 -5.36
N ALA A 74 24.83 15.04 -6.00
CA ALA A 74 23.75 15.99 -6.23
C ALA A 74 22.68 15.42 -7.18
N GLN A 75 23.09 14.74 -8.26
CA GLN A 75 22.18 14.07 -9.18
C GLN A 75 21.46 12.90 -8.51
N GLN A 76 22.17 12.03 -7.78
CA GLN A 76 21.57 10.94 -7.03
C GLN A 76 20.51 11.47 -6.05
N SER A 77 20.83 12.52 -5.27
CA SER A 77 19.88 13.12 -4.33
C SER A 77 18.63 13.68 -5.02
N ALA A 78 18.78 14.38 -6.14
CA ALA A 78 17.65 14.93 -6.89
C ALA A 78 16.72 13.83 -7.44
N MET A 79 17.29 12.75 -7.98
CA MET A 79 16.54 11.61 -8.50
C MET A 79 15.85 10.82 -7.39
N VAL A 80 16.56 10.52 -6.30
CA VAL A 80 16.00 9.84 -5.12
C VAL A 80 14.82 10.63 -4.55
N LYS A 81 14.93 11.95 -4.42
CA LYS A 81 13.81 12.79 -3.95
C LYS A 81 12.56 12.62 -4.83
N SER A 82 12.72 12.41 -6.14
CA SER A 82 11.58 12.13 -7.01
C SER A 82 10.94 10.78 -6.73
N VAL A 83 11.76 9.74 -6.54
CA VAL A 83 11.28 8.40 -6.20
C VAL A 83 10.57 8.41 -4.83
N GLU A 84 11.09 9.13 -3.84
CA GLU A 84 10.47 9.24 -2.53
C GLU A 84 9.11 9.97 -2.58
N ARG A 85 8.95 10.97 -3.45
CA ARG A 85 7.65 11.61 -3.70
C ARG A 85 6.66 10.61 -4.29
N ASP A 86 7.06 9.82 -5.27
CA ASP A 86 6.22 8.79 -5.87
C ASP A 86 5.80 7.72 -4.85
N MET A 87 6.72 7.34 -3.95
CA MET A 87 6.40 6.44 -2.84
C MET A 87 5.34 7.06 -1.93
N LYS A 88 5.45 8.36 -1.62
CA LYS A 88 4.46 9.05 -0.79
C LYS A 88 3.09 9.06 -1.45
N ILE A 89 3.02 9.36 -2.75
CA ILE A 89 1.76 9.36 -3.51
C ILE A 89 1.09 7.97 -3.47
N ALA A 90 1.87 6.90 -3.58
CA ALA A 90 1.33 5.54 -3.49
C ALA A 90 0.74 5.24 -2.09
N VAL A 91 1.44 5.64 -1.03
CA VAL A 91 0.98 5.50 0.37
C VAL A 91 -0.30 6.33 0.60
N ASP A 92 -0.29 7.60 0.21
CA ASP A 92 -1.41 8.53 0.38
C ASP A 92 -2.66 8.02 -0.36
N ARG A 93 -2.48 7.53 -1.60
CA ARG A 93 -3.56 6.96 -2.40
C ARG A 93 -4.20 5.76 -1.68
N PHE A 94 -3.39 4.82 -1.20
CA PHE A 94 -3.91 3.67 -0.47
C PHE A 94 -4.69 4.10 0.78
N ASN A 95 -4.09 4.97 1.59
CA ASN A 95 -4.70 5.44 2.83
C ASN A 95 -6.02 6.18 2.61
N ARG A 96 -6.08 7.00 1.55
CA ARG A 96 -7.30 7.74 1.18
C ARG A 96 -8.41 6.80 0.70
N GLU A 97 -8.09 5.85 -0.18
CA GLU A 97 -9.09 4.90 -0.67
C GLU A 97 -9.57 3.95 0.43
N TYR A 98 -8.68 3.59 1.36
CA TYR A 98 -9.05 2.84 2.55
C TYR A 98 -10.09 3.62 3.37
N ASN A 99 -9.84 4.89 3.69
CA ASN A 99 -10.79 5.71 4.46
C ASN A 99 -12.16 5.80 3.78
N LYS A 100 -12.19 6.05 2.47
CA LYS A 100 -13.44 6.13 1.69
C LYS A 100 -14.26 4.85 1.74
N LYS A 101 -13.60 3.70 1.69
CA LYS A 101 -14.26 2.39 1.59
C LYS A 101 -14.62 1.77 2.93
N VAL A 102 -13.86 2.11 3.97
CA VAL A 102 -14.01 1.53 5.31
C VAL A 102 -14.75 2.47 6.26
N GLY A 103 -14.95 3.75 5.89
CA GLY A 103 -15.71 4.70 6.70
C GLY A 103 -14.98 5.09 7.98
N VAL A 104 -13.64 5.17 7.92
CA VAL A 104 -12.83 5.65 9.05
C VAL A 104 -12.61 7.14 8.83
N ASP A 105 -13.39 7.95 9.53
CA ASP A 105 -13.22 9.42 9.64
C ASP A 105 -11.81 9.77 10.18
#